data_AF-A0A084WB29-F1
#
_entry.id   AF-A0A084WB29-F1
#
_cell.length_a   1.000
_cell.length_b   1.000
_cell.length_c   1.000
_cell.angle_alpha   90.00
_cell.angle_beta   90.00
_cell.angle_gamma   90.00
#
_symmetry.space_group_name_H-M   'P 1'
#
loop_
_entity.id
_entity.type
_entity.pdbx_description
1 polymer ?
#
loop_
_entity_poly.entity_id
_entity_poly.type
_entity_poly.pdbx_seq_one_letter_code
_entity_poly.pdbx_strand_id
1 'polypeptide(L)'
;MESRPVHQRAYFDNNRRWISAPNGRKSSLKGRSASERFEFTLMSYNILAQDLLDGHAFLYANNNPHALPWPQRYKRLMAEINAVHPDILCVQELQEDHVDLFWNGLASFDYGLLYKKRTGGEKTDGCAVFYRRNLFDLVTHHEVEYFQPNVNKLNRENVAIIAKLALKSNPQTKLVVSTTHLLYNPRRQDVRLAQIQVLLAELDRLAYSGKLANGTPQYDPVILCGDFNLQPQSAPYQLLTEGYLRYDRLSARTLEPESTGYGEPTGKNFLPRSLGITDGCQHDTLKDREQTRQDSTVPPSDATKLYHSNCVRFSNPSPPPEAGSSEHNGTSATSELNGTSASPSHEEQAGGKKCSRKEEFSTGSLNHRFVFKSAYRQEPESQQQTATTFQDEWITVDYMFYTPFRSVAECNRTLPNWNLELLGTYALPTVQQCSWKIGHIPNMFYGSDHFSLAGRFALITPKRKL
;
A
#
# COMPACT_ATOMS: atom_id res chain seq x y z
N MET A 1 0.00 48.40 -13.25
CA MET A 1 -1.28 47.99 -12.66
C MET A 1 -1.31 46.47 -12.63
N GLU A 2 -1.04 45.91 -11.46
CA GLU A 2 -1.01 44.47 -11.21
C GLU A 2 -2.42 43.89 -11.35
N SER A 3 -2.61 43.01 -12.33
CA SER A 3 -3.83 42.22 -12.50
C SER A 3 -3.86 41.10 -11.45
N ARG A 4 -4.72 41.25 -10.44
CA ARG A 4 -5.03 40.20 -9.46
C ARG A 4 -5.61 38.95 -10.15
N PRO A 5 -5.20 37.72 -9.80
CA PRO A 5 -5.79 36.50 -10.34
C PRO A 5 -7.07 36.15 -9.55
N VAL A 6 -8.20 36.74 -9.94
CA VAL A 6 -9.50 36.51 -9.26
C VAL A 6 -10.31 35.37 -9.90
N HIS A 7 -9.93 34.86 -11.07
CA HIS A 7 -10.80 33.93 -11.83
C HIS A 7 -10.60 32.42 -11.61
N GLN A 8 -9.57 31.97 -10.88
CA GLN A 8 -9.35 30.52 -10.67
C GLN A 8 -9.75 30.01 -9.28
N ARG A 9 -9.72 30.87 -8.24
CA ARG A 9 -10.11 30.49 -6.87
C ARG A 9 -11.61 30.22 -6.70
N ALA A 10 -12.47 30.86 -7.48
CA ALA A 10 -13.91 30.86 -7.25
C ALA A 10 -14.66 29.60 -7.72
N TYR A 11 -14.05 28.69 -8.49
CA TYR A 11 -14.74 27.51 -9.05
C TYR A 11 -14.36 26.16 -8.43
N PHE A 12 -13.19 26.02 -7.80
CA PHE A 12 -12.86 24.83 -7.00
C PHE A 12 -13.85 24.63 -5.83
N ASP A 13 -14.43 25.74 -5.36
CA ASP A 13 -15.13 25.86 -4.09
C ASP A 13 -16.48 25.12 -4.02
N ASN A 14 -17.17 24.90 -5.15
CA ASN A 14 -18.52 24.33 -5.10
C ASN A 14 -18.59 22.80 -4.94
N ASN A 15 -17.59 22.06 -5.45
CA ASN A 15 -17.62 20.59 -5.46
C ASN A 15 -16.56 19.95 -4.55
N ARG A 16 -15.51 20.68 -4.17
CA ARG A 16 -14.38 20.14 -3.38
C ARG A 16 -14.08 21.07 -2.21
N ARG A 17 -14.42 20.63 -0.99
CA ARG A 17 -14.24 21.40 0.24
C ARG A 17 -13.87 20.50 1.41
N TRP A 18 -13.28 21.07 2.46
CA TRP A 18 -13.04 20.33 3.69
C TRP A 18 -14.35 20.00 4.41
N ILE A 19 -14.53 18.73 4.76
CA ILE A 19 -15.64 18.22 5.57
C ILE A 19 -15.05 17.63 6.85
N SER A 20 -15.60 18.01 8.01
CA SER A 20 -15.20 17.42 9.28
C SER A 20 -15.62 15.95 9.35
N ALA A 21 -14.74 15.09 9.88
CA ALA A 21 -15.07 13.70 10.10
C ALA A 21 -16.23 13.58 11.13
N PRO A 22 -17.13 12.58 11.00
CA PRO A 22 -18.30 12.42 11.88
C PRO A 22 -17.94 12.38 13.39
N ASN A 23 -16.76 11.86 13.72
CA ASN A 23 -16.27 11.76 15.10
C ASN A 23 -15.46 12.99 15.55
N GLY A 24 -15.07 13.89 14.66
CA GLY A 24 -14.24 15.06 14.99
C GLY A 24 -14.90 16.06 15.95
N ARG A 25 -16.24 16.04 16.07
CA ARG A 25 -17.00 16.85 17.04
C ARG A 25 -17.25 16.15 18.38
N LYS A 26 -17.21 14.81 18.40
CA LYS A 26 -17.32 13.96 19.60
C LYS A 26 -15.96 13.32 19.90
N SER A 27 -14.91 14.13 19.95
CA SER A 27 -13.62 13.67 20.44
C SER A 27 -13.81 13.08 21.85
N SER A 28 -13.57 11.77 21.99
CA SER A 28 -13.47 11.09 23.29
C SER A 28 -12.21 11.50 24.06
N LEU A 29 -11.41 12.42 23.51
CA LEU A 29 -10.19 12.97 24.07
C LEU A 29 -10.41 14.36 24.70
N LYS A 30 -11.65 14.75 25.00
CA LYS A 30 -11.99 15.92 25.85
C LYS A 30 -11.26 15.80 27.20
N GLY A 31 -10.05 16.36 27.28
CA GLY A 31 -9.17 16.27 28.44
C GLY A 31 -7.68 16.24 28.11
N ARG A 32 -7.27 15.95 26.86
CA ARG A 32 -5.86 16.06 26.45
C ARG A 32 -5.52 17.48 26.01
N SER A 33 -4.40 18.02 26.49
CA SER A 33 -3.91 19.33 26.07
C SER A 33 -3.52 19.32 24.59
N ALA A 34 -3.65 20.47 23.91
CA ALA A 34 -3.22 20.63 22.52
C ALA A 34 -1.73 20.24 22.29
N SER A 35 -0.91 20.25 23.34
CA SER A 35 0.49 19.81 23.32
C SER A 35 0.71 18.30 23.16
N GLU A 36 -0.33 17.47 23.22
CA GLU A 36 -0.22 16.00 23.09
C GLU A 36 -0.60 15.47 21.69
N ARG A 37 -0.94 16.37 20.75
CA ARG A 37 -1.33 15.99 19.39
C ARG A 37 -0.56 16.79 18.35
N PHE A 38 -0.25 16.15 17.23
CA PHE A 38 0.30 16.79 16.05
C PHE A 38 -0.67 16.64 14.89
N GLU A 39 -1.17 17.75 14.36
CA GLU A 39 -2.07 17.76 13.21
C GLU A 39 -1.29 17.88 11.91
N PHE A 40 -1.68 17.13 10.89
CA PHE A 40 -1.09 17.19 9.58
C PHE A 40 -2.10 16.85 8.48
N THR A 41 -1.81 17.29 7.26
CA THR A 41 -2.59 16.98 6.07
C THR A 41 -1.84 15.98 5.19
N LEU A 42 -2.52 14.93 4.74
CA LEU A 42 -2.01 14.01 3.73
C LEU A 42 -2.90 14.04 2.49
N MET A 43 -2.31 14.13 1.30
CA MET A 43 -2.98 14.06 0.01
C MET A 43 -2.50 12.84 -0.77
N SER A 44 -3.40 12.12 -1.44
CA SER A 44 -3.10 11.07 -2.42
C SER A 44 -3.69 11.46 -3.77
N TYR A 45 -2.90 11.38 -4.84
CA TYR A 45 -3.36 11.83 -6.15
C TYR A 45 -2.72 11.03 -7.29
N ASN A 46 -3.52 10.28 -8.05
CA ASN A 46 -3.15 9.82 -9.39
C ASN A 46 -3.24 11.03 -10.34
N ILE A 47 -2.10 11.45 -10.91
CA ILE A 47 -2.00 12.70 -11.68
C ILE A 47 -2.04 12.51 -13.19
N LEU A 48 -2.24 11.27 -13.66
CA LEU A 48 -2.27 10.88 -15.07
C LEU A 48 -0.97 11.22 -15.82
N ALA A 49 -0.12 10.21 -16.03
CA ALA A 49 1.11 10.40 -16.80
C ALA A 49 0.76 10.81 -18.25
N GLN A 50 1.56 11.69 -18.84
CA GLN A 50 1.28 12.19 -20.19
C GLN A 50 1.42 11.08 -21.24
N ASP A 51 2.44 10.23 -21.12
CA ASP A 51 2.66 9.09 -22.00
C ASP A 51 1.51 8.07 -21.92
N LEU A 52 0.93 7.88 -20.73
CA LEU A 52 -0.22 7.00 -20.54
C LEU A 52 -1.49 7.59 -21.17
N LEU A 53 -1.71 8.90 -21.01
CA LEU A 53 -2.79 9.63 -21.68
C LEU A 53 -2.67 9.50 -23.21
N ASP A 54 -1.50 9.82 -23.76
CA ASP A 54 -1.26 9.82 -25.21
C ASP A 54 -1.33 8.40 -25.78
N GLY A 55 -0.79 7.41 -25.07
CA GLY A 55 -0.87 5.99 -25.43
C GLY A 55 -2.29 5.41 -25.41
N HIS A 56 -3.22 6.05 -24.69
CA HIS A 56 -4.63 5.65 -24.59
C HIS A 56 -5.59 6.78 -24.96
N ALA A 57 -5.21 7.62 -25.94
CA ALA A 57 -5.97 8.82 -26.34
C ALA A 57 -7.45 8.54 -26.67
N PHE A 58 -7.79 7.32 -27.09
CA PHE A 58 -9.17 6.89 -27.34
C PHE A 58 -10.09 7.00 -26.11
N LEU A 59 -9.54 6.86 -24.89
CA LEU A 59 -10.28 7.03 -23.63
C LEU A 59 -10.72 8.50 -23.42
N TYR A 60 -10.00 9.45 -24.04
CA TYR A 60 -10.20 10.88 -23.85
C TYR A 60 -10.78 11.57 -25.10
N ALA A 61 -11.36 10.80 -26.04
CA ALA A 61 -11.89 11.33 -27.29
C ALA A 61 -13.01 12.37 -27.10
N ASN A 62 -13.74 12.30 -25.98
CA ASN A 62 -14.82 13.23 -25.62
C ASN A 62 -14.36 14.38 -24.71
N ASN A 63 -13.07 14.43 -24.34
CA ASN A 63 -12.51 15.50 -23.52
C ASN A 63 -12.18 16.72 -24.38
N ASN A 64 -12.10 17.89 -23.75
CA ASN A 64 -11.60 19.08 -24.43
C ASN A 64 -10.10 18.90 -24.75
N PRO A 65 -9.67 18.90 -26.03
CA PRO A 65 -8.28 18.65 -26.40
C PRO A 65 -7.31 19.72 -25.87
N HIS A 66 -7.78 20.93 -25.55
CA HIS A 66 -6.96 21.96 -24.91
C HIS A 66 -6.72 21.70 -23.42
N ALA A 67 -7.46 20.79 -22.79
CA ALA A 67 -7.28 20.43 -21.39
C ALA A 67 -6.29 19.28 -21.18
N LEU A 68 -6.01 18.48 -22.21
CA LEU A 68 -5.20 17.25 -22.12
C LEU A 68 -3.68 17.47 -22.06
N PRO A 69 -3.08 18.44 -22.78
CA PRO A 69 -1.63 18.60 -22.76
C PRO A 69 -1.07 18.89 -21.36
N TRP A 70 0.06 18.25 -21.05
CA TRP A 70 0.73 18.37 -19.75
C TRP A 70 0.88 19.83 -19.25
N PRO A 71 1.31 20.82 -20.05
CA PRO A 71 1.43 22.21 -19.55
C PRO A 71 0.13 22.82 -19.01
N GLN A 72 -1.03 22.36 -19.48
CA GLN A 72 -2.33 22.82 -19.00
C GLN A 72 -2.79 22.03 -17.78
N ARG A 73 -2.62 20.70 -17.80
CA ARG A 73 -2.92 19.83 -16.66
C ARG A 73 -2.05 20.19 -15.45
N TYR A 74 -0.75 20.35 -15.64
CA TYR A 74 0.22 20.74 -14.62
C TYR A 74 -0.22 21.98 -13.82
N LYS A 75 -0.67 23.04 -14.50
CA LYS A 75 -1.16 24.26 -13.82
C LYS A 75 -2.32 23.99 -12.87
N ARG A 76 -3.22 23.06 -13.23
CA ARG A 76 -4.40 22.69 -12.44
C ARG A 76 -4.03 21.78 -11.28
N LEU A 77 -3.18 20.78 -11.54
CA LEU A 77 -2.61 19.91 -10.51
C LEU A 77 -1.91 20.74 -9.44
N MET A 78 -1.03 21.67 -9.85
CA MET A 78 -0.34 22.57 -8.93
C MET A 78 -1.31 23.48 -8.19
N ALA A 79 -2.34 24.04 -8.84
CA ALA A 79 -3.33 24.88 -8.18
C ALA A 79 -4.10 24.11 -7.08
N GLU A 80 -4.49 22.87 -7.34
CA GLU A 80 -5.19 22.03 -6.37
C GLU A 80 -4.28 21.64 -5.20
N ILE A 81 -3.03 21.21 -5.45
CA ILE A 81 -2.05 20.89 -4.41
C ILE A 81 -1.78 22.13 -3.53
N ASN A 82 -1.62 23.31 -4.14
CA ASN A 82 -1.44 24.57 -3.41
C ASN A 82 -2.66 24.96 -2.56
N ALA A 83 -3.88 24.63 -3.01
CA ALA A 83 -5.11 24.90 -2.26
C ALA A 83 -5.29 23.94 -1.08
N VAL A 84 -4.96 22.65 -1.26
CA VAL A 84 -5.04 21.63 -0.20
C VAL A 84 -3.92 21.82 0.83
N HIS A 85 -2.75 22.26 0.39
CA HIS A 85 -1.53 22.46 1.20
C HIS A 85 -1.13 21.22 2.02
N PRO A 86 -0.84 20.07 1.37
CA PRO A 86 -0.52 18.84 2.10
C PRO A 86 0.82 18.93 2.85
N ASP A 87 0.91 18.32 4.02
CA ASP A 87 2.21 18.10 4.70
C ASP A 87 2.92 16.85 4.18
N ILE A 88 2.14 15.89 3.67
CA ILE A 88 2.59 14.70 2.97
C ILE A 88 1.76 14.53 1.69
N LEU A 89 2.41 14.37 0.54
CA LEU A 89 1.75 14.19 -0.75
C LEU A 89 2.21 12.87 -1.38
N CYS A 90 1.28 11.97 -1.60
CA CYS A 90 1.47 10.71 -2.30
C CYS A 90 0.95 10.85 -3.72
N VAL A 91 1.77 10.55 -4.72
CA VAL A 91 1.44 10.70 -6.13
C VAL A 91 1.56 9.35 -6.84
N GLN A 92 0.60 9.04 -7.69
CA GLN A 92 0.64 7.92 -8.63
C GLN A 92 0.68 8.48 -10.05
N GLU A 93 1.22 7.69 -10.99
CA GLU A 93 1.42 8.09 -12.39
C GLU A 93 2.26 9.37 -12.57
N LEU A 94 3.27 9.57 -11.71
CA LEU A 94 4.26 10.60 -11.96
C LEU A 94 5.26 10.11 -13.01
N GLN A 95 5.20 10.71 -14.19
CA GLN A 95 6.11 10.43 -15.30
C GLN A 95 7.55 10.85 -14.95
N GLU A 96 8.52 10.01 -15.31
CA GLU A 96 9.94 10.12 -14.95
C GLU A 96 10.56 11.46 -15.37
N ASP A 97 10.34 11.88 -16.62
CA ASP A 97 10.87 13.14 -17.17
C ASP A 97 10.14 14.39 -16.62
N HIS A 98 8.99 14.22 -15.96
CA HIS A 98 8.26 15.29 -15.28
C HIS A 98 8.63 15.44 -13.81
N VAL A 99 9.39 14.50 -13.22
CA VAL A 99 9.72 14.49 -11.77
C VAL A 99 10.36 15.81 -11.33
N ASP A 100 11.40 16.26 -12.02
CA ASP A 100 12.15 17.47 -11.64
C ASP A 100 11.28 18.72 -11.74
N LEU A 101 10.51 18.86 -12.82
CA LEU A 101 9.58 19.98 -13.00
C LEU A 101 8.48 19.97 -11.91
N PHE A 102 7.97 18.79 -11.58
CA PHE A 102 6.93 18.63 -10.57
C PHE A 102 7.44 18.95 -9.16
N TRP A 103 8.63 18.44 -8.79
CA TRP A 103 9.27 18.76 -7.51
C TRP A 103 9.60 20.26 -7.41
N ASN A 104 10.22 20.84 -8.44
CA ASN A 104 10.55 22.28 -8.44
C ASN A 104 9.30 23.16 -8.34
N GLY A 105 8.18 22.76 -8.94
CA GLY A 105 6.89 23.43 -8.81
C GLY A 105 6.35 23.48 -7.37
N LEU A 106 6.83 22.58 -6.51
CA LEU A 106 6.44 22.45 -5.10
C LEU A 106 7.52 22.98 -4.14
N ALA A 107 8.50 23.75 -4.64
CA ALA A 107 9.63 24.22 -3.83
C ALA A 107 9.22 25.00 -2.57
N SER A 108 8.09 25.72 -2.60
CA SER A 108 7.58 26.48 -1.44
C SER A 108 7.19 25.62 -0.23
N PHE A 109 6.97 24.32 -0.42
CA PHE A 109 6.62 23.40 0.66
C PHE A 109 7.82 22.84 1.42
N ASP A 110 9.01 22.96 0.85
CA ASP A 110 10.24 22.34 1.38
C ASP A 110 10.12 20.81 1.53
N TYR A 111 9.65 20.14 0.47
CA TYR A 111 9.51 18.68 0.47
C TYR A 111 10.84 17.95 0.27
N GLY A 112 11.00 16.84 0.98
CA GLY A 112 11.84 15.73 0.54
C GLY A 112 11.03 14.85 -0.41
N LEU A 113 11.70 14.21 -1.39
CA LEU A 113 11.08 13.33 -2.38
C LEU A 113 11.63 11.90 -2.25
N LEU A 114 10.71 10.94 -2.31
CA LEU A 114 10.98 9.55 -2.66
C LEU A 114 10.24 9.24 -3.95
N TYR A 115 10.92 8.71 -4.97
CA TYR A 115 10.31 8.35 -6.24
C TYR A 115 10.69 6.94 -6.65
N LYS A 116 9.70 6.15 -7.06
CA LYS A 116 9.87 4.80 -7.59
C LYS A 116 9.11 4.68 -8.89
N LYS A 117 9.86 4.69 -10.00
CA LYS A 117 9.37 4.30 -11.32
C LYS A 117 8.93 2.84 -11.32
N ARG A 118 7.87 2.53 -12.07
CA ARG A 118 7.50 1.14 -12.37
C ARG A 118 8.64 0.43 -13.09
N THR A 119 8.80 -0.87 -12.82
CA THR A 119 9.88 -1.65 -13.44
C THR A 119 9.55 -2.01 -14.89
N GLY A 120 10.42 -2.77 -15.58
CA GLY A 120 10.13 -3.26 -16.93
C GLY A 120 10.73 -2.47 -18.09
N GLY A 121 11.47 -1.39 -17.82
CA GLY A 121 12.17 -0.58 -18.83
C GLY A 121 11.26 0.31 -19.69
N GLU A 122 10.13 -0.20 -20.17
CA GLU A 122 9.18 0.51 -21.03
C GLU A 122 8.21 1.41 -20.28
N LYS A 123 8.00 1.18 -18.98
CA LYS A 123 7.13 2.05 -18.18
C LYS A 123 7.83 3.38 -17.97
N THR A 124 7.10 4.48 -18.07
CA THR A 124 7.64 5.84 -17.88
C THR A 124 7.09 6.51 -16.62
N ASP A 125 6.13 5.88 -15.94
CA ASP A 125 5.44 6.40 -14.77
C ASP A 125 5.83 5.67 -13.47
N GLY A 126 5.52 6.29 -12.34
CA GLY A 126 5.82 5.74 -11.02
C GLY A 126 5.00 6.35 -9.88
N CYS A 127 5.36 5.94 -8.67
CA CYS A 127 4.83 6.50 -7.44
C CYS A 127 5.83 7.48 -6.82
N ALA A 128 5.34 8.51 -6.14
CA ALA A 128 6.16 9.42 -5.35
C ALA A 128 5.56 9.68 -3.96
N VAL A 129 6.43 9.90 -2.97
CA VAL A 129 6.07 10.42 -1.66
C VAL A 129 6.87 11.69 -1.39
N PHE A 130 6.16 12.80 -1.26
CA PHE A 130 6.68 14.08 -0.82
C PHE A 130 6.32 14.29 0.65
N TYR A 131 7.27 14.73 1.47
CA TYR A 131 7.03 15.00 2.90
C TYR A 131 7.77 16.26 3.34
N ARG A 132 7.10 17.12 4.13
CA ARG A 132 7.67 18.41 4.54
C ARG A 132 8.87 18.19 5.45
N ARG A 133 10.06 18.61 5.01
CA ARG A 133 11.32 18.41 5.75
C ARG A 133 11.36 19.22 7.03
N ASN A 134 10.61 20.30 7.15
CA ASN A 134 10.52 21.07 8.39
C ASN A 134 9.61 20.41 9.46
N LEU A 135 8.79 19.42 9.08
CA LEU A 135 7.89 18.70 9.99
C LEU A 135 8.36 17.28 10.30
N PHE A 136 8.90 16.59 9.30
CA PHE A 136 9.26 15.18 9.39
C PHE A 136 10.72 14.92 9.02
N ASP A 137 11.35 14.01 9.75
CA ASP A 137 12.58 13.35 9.34
C ASP A 137 12.26 11.98 8.74
N LEU A 138 12.91 11.65 7.61
CA LEU A 138 12.83 10.32 7.04
C LEU A 138 13.71 9.36 7.85
N VAL A 139 13.08 8.41 8.54
CA VAL A 139 13.79 7.37 9.30
C VAL A 139 14.31 6.29 8.36
N THR A 140 13.44 5.78 7.49
CA THR A 140 13.77 4.79 6.47
C THR A 140 12.64 4.73 5.44
N HIS A 141 12.92 4.16 4.27
CA HIS A 141 11.90 3.86 3.27
C HIS A 141 12.20 2.53 2.58
N HIS A 142 11.21 2.04 1.86
CA HIS A 142 11.34 0.86 1.02
C HIS A 142 10.52 1.02 -0.26
N GLU A 143 11.16 0.70 -1.38
CA GLU A 143 10.54 0.60 -2.71
C GLU A 143 10.13 -0.85 -2.93
N VAL A 144 8.82 -1.10 -3.01
CA VAL A 144 8.27 -2.43 -3.23
C VAL A 144 8.13 -2.68 -4.72
N GLU A 145 8.69 -3.78 -5.20
CA GLU A 145 8.49 -4.29 -6.56
C GLU A 145 7.57 -5.51 -6.53
N TYR A 146 6.39 -5.39 -7.13
CA TYR A 146 5.45 -6.52 -7.14
C TYR A 146 5.82 -7.61 -8.13
N PHE A 147 6.66 -7.30 -9.12
CA PHE A 147 7.16 -8.32 -10.03
C PHE A 147 8.08 -9.29 -9.29
N GLN A 148 7.75 -10.58 -9.33
CA GLN A 148 8.50 -11.65 -8.70
C GLN A 148 8.72 -12.75 -9.76
N PRO A 149 9.98 -12.99 -10.18
CA PRO A 149 10.29 -14.00 -11.20
C PRO A 149 9.70 -15.36 -10.85
N ASN A 150 9.13 -16.04 -11.85
CA ASN A 150 8.53 -17.38 -11.72
C ASN A 150 7.30 -17.45 -10.79
N VAL A 151 6.65 -16.32 -10.47
CA VAL A 151 5.40 -16.29 -9.71
C VAL A 151 4.26 -15.75 -10.58
N ASN A 152 3.38 -16.64 -11.04
CA ASN A 152 2.34 -16.35 -12.06
C ASN A 152 1.42 -15.17 -11.73
N LYS A 153 1.09 -14.95 -10.44
CA LYS A 153 0.22 -13.84 -10.00
C LYS A 153 0.98 -12.53 -9.77
N LEU A 154 2.32 -12.57 -9.71
CA LEU A 154 3.21 -11.45 -9.45
C LEU A 154 4.12 -11.20 -10.66
N ASN A 155 3.50 -11.14 -11.85
CA ASN A 155 4.19 -10.97 -13.13
C ASN A 155 3.90 -9.59 -13.74
N ARG A 156 3.73 -8.57 -12.90
CA ARG A 156 3.40 -7.20 -13.29
C ARG A 156 4.31 -6.23 -12.56
N GLU A 157 4.73 -5.20 -13.27
CA GLU A 157 5.76 -4.22 -12.88
C GLU A 157 5.21 -3.05 -12.06
N ASN A 158 4.04 -3.25 -11.44
CA ASN A 158 3.49 -2.31 -10.48
C ASN A 158 4.45 -2.17 -9.28
N VAL A 159 4.38 -1.03 -8.59
CA VAL A 159 5.29 -0.70 -7.48
C VAL A 159 4.54 0.00 -6.35
N ALA A 160 5.16 0.04 -5.17
CA ALA A 160 4.75 0.88 -4.05
C ALA A 160 5.96 1.52 -3.37
N ILE A 161 5.70 2.55 -2.57
CA ILE A 161 6.69 3.15 -1.67
C ILE A 161 6.11 3.10 -0.27
N ILE A 162 6.91 2.65 0.70
CA ILE A 162 6.62 2.74 2.13
C ILE A 162 7.67 3.64 2.77
N ALA A 163 7.26 4.73 3.40
CA ALA A 163 8.13 5.68 4.11
C ALA A 163 7.80 5.68 5.60
N LYS A 164 8.82 5.53 6.45
CA LYS A 164 8.73 5.69 7.89
C LYS A 164 9.28 7.06 8.28
N LEU A 165 8.40 7.93 8.75
CA LEU A 165 8.67 9.31 9.09
C LEU A 165 8.65 9.48 10.61
N ALA A 166 9.60 10.23 11.16
CA ALA A 166 9.59 10.67 12.55
C ALA A 166 9.23 12.16 12.62
N LEU A 167 8.41 12.53 13.60
CA LEU A 167 8.07 13.93 13.83
C LEU A 167 9.29 14.70 14.38
N LYS A 168 9.66 15.81 13.75
CA LYS A 168 10.83 16.61 14.18
C LYS A 168 10.72 17.13 15.61
N SER A 169 9.53 17.56 16.01
CA SER A 169 9.29 18.07 17.36
C SER A 169 9.30 16.96 18.44
N ASN A 170 9.09 15.70 18.04
CA ASN A 170 9.15 14.54 18.93
C ASN A 170 9.51 13.26 18.16
N PRO A 171 10.81 12.95 17.99
CA PRO A 171 11.27 11.81 17.17
C PRO A 171 10.82 10.42 17.63
N GLN A 172 10.27 10.29 18.84
CA GLN A 172 9.63 9.06 19.30
C GLN A 172 8.26 8.81 18.66
N THR A 173 7.64 9.87 18.11
CA THR A 173 6.38 9.78 17.37
C THR A 173 6.69 9.54 15.91
N LYS A 174 6.33 8.35 15.43
CA LYS A 174 6.55 7.91 14.05
C LYS A 174 5.22 7.77 13.32
N LEU A 175 5.28 7.84 12.00
CA LEU A 175 4.18 7.61 11.07
C LEU A 175 4.72 6.83 9.89
N VAL A 176 4.03 5.76 9.49
CA VAL A 176 4.32 5.03 8.26
C VAL A 176 3.31 5.45 7.20
N VAL A 177 3.82 5.88 6.05
CA VAL A 177 3.01 6.27 4.89
C VAL A 177 3.35 5.36 3.74
N SER A 178 2.34 4.81 3.09
CA SER A 178 2.51 3.98 1.91
C SER A 178 1.64 4.48 0.77
N THR A 179 2.21 4.52 -0.43
CA THR A 179 1.49 4.77 -1.68
C THR A 179 1.72 3.63 -2.67
N THR A 180 0.68 3.22 -3.39
CA THR A 180 0.78 2.18 -4.43
C THR A 180 -0.08 2.51 -5.64
N HIS A 181 0.24 1.90 -6.78
CA HIS A 181 -0.63 1.83 -7.94
C HIS A 181 -0.73 0.36 -8.38
N LEU A 182 -1.83 -0.31 -8.02
CA LEU A 182 -2.06 -1.73 -8.31
C LEU A 182 -2.44 -1.97 -9.77
N LEU A 183 -2.46 -3.24 -10.18
CA LEU A 183 -2.83 -3.63 -11.55
C LEU A 183 -4.24 -3.13 -11.93
N TYR A 184 -4.33 -2.39 -13.04
CA TYR A 184 -5.58 -1.92 -13.64
C TYR A 184 -6.54 -3.06 -14.03
N ASN A 185 -6.07 -4.05 -14.79
CA ASN A 185 -6.92 -5.05 -15.47
C ASN A 185 -8.09 -5.55 -14.58
N PRO A 186 -9.35 -5.17 -14.88
CA PRO A 186 -10.48 -5.40 -13.99
C PRO A 186 -10.76 -6.89 -13.75
N ARG A 187 -10.34 -7.77 -14.67
CA ARG A 187 -10.56 -9.22 -14.60
C ARG A 187 -9.53 -9.97 -13.75
N ARG A 188 -8.56 -9.28 -13.15
CA ARG A 188 -7.43 -9.88 -12.41
C ARG A 188 -7.37 -9.44 -10.95
N GLN A 189 -8.47 -9.67 -10.22
CA GLN A 189 -8.51 -9.44 -8.77
C GLN A 189 -7.50 -10.34 -8.04
N ASP A 190 -7.22 -11.53 -8.57
CA ASP A 190 -6.18 -12.44 -8.09
C ASP A 190 -4.78 -11.80 -8.07
N VAL A 191 -4.43 -11.01 -9.10
CA VAL A 191 -3.15 -10.30 -9.13
C VAL A 191 -3.14 -9.16 -8.11
N ARG A 192 -4.22 -8.38 -8.03
CA ARG A 192 -4.33 -7.30 -7.03
C ARG A 192 -4.25 -7.84 -5.60
N LEU A 193 -4.89 -8.98 -5.30
CA LEU A 193 -4.79 -9.64 -4.01
C LEU A 193 -3.35 -10.08 -3.71
N ALA A 194 -2.63 -10.64 -4.69
CA ALA A 194 -1.22 -11.01 -4.54
C ALA A 194 -0.33 -9.80 -4.28
N GLN A 195 -0.54 -8.69 -4.99
CA GLN A 195 0.18 -7.42 -4.77
C GLN A 195 -0.09 -6.87 -3.36
N ILE A 196 -1.34 -6.93 -2.90
CA ILE A 196 -1.72 -6.53 -1.53
C ILE A 196 -1.05 -7.42 -0.49
N GLN A 197 -1.00 -8.75 -0.70
CA GLN A 197 -0.32 -9.66 0.23
C GLN A 197 1.18 -9.31 0.39
N VAL A 198 1.86 -8.96 -0.71
CA VAL A 198 3.24 -8.46 -0.69
C VAL A 198 3.34 -7.13 0.06
N LEU A 199 2.47 -6.17 -0.25
CA LEU A 199 2.48 -4.85 0.38
C LEU A 199 2.26 -4.94 1.90
N LEU A 200 1.33 -5.79 2.34
CA LEU A 200 1.02 -6.01 3.74
C LEU A 200 2.20 -6.65 4.49
N ALA A 201 2.96 -7.56 3.86
CA ALA A 201 4.16 -8.14 4.45
C ALA A 201 5.27 -7.11 4.64
N GLU A 202 5.47 -6.22 3.67
CA GLU A 202 6.44 -5.13 3.77
C GLU A 202 5.98 -4.05 4.78
N LEU A 203 4.68 -3.76 4.85
CA LEU A 203 4.11 -2.91 5.90
C LEU A 203 4.32 -3.53 7.28
N ASP A 204 4.04 -4.82 7.47
CA ASP A 204 4.30 -5.53 8.72
C ASP A 204 5.78 -5.40 9.10
N ARG A 205 6.70 -5.54 8.14
CA ARG A 205 8.14 -5.37 8.36
C ARG A 205 8.50 -3.96 8.85
N LEU A 206 8.07 -2.91 8.14
CA LEU A 206 8.46 -1.51 8.42
C LEU A 206 7.72 -0.87 9.60
N ALA A 207 6.43 -1.19 9.76
CA ALA A 207 5.60 -0.55 10.77
C ALA A 207 5.77 -1.17 12.16
N TYR A 208 6.34 -2.37 12.27
CA TYR A 208 6.60 -2.98 13.58
C TYR A 208 7.43 -2.06 14.48
N SER A 209 6.95 -1.85 15.70
CA SER A 209 7.51 -0.92 16.68
C SER A 209 7.79 -1.56 18.04
N GLY A 210 7.77 -2.90 18.12
CA GLY A 210 8.04 -3.66 19.33
C GLY A 210 6.80 -4.41 19.87
N LYS A 211 6.72 -4.56 21.19
CA LYS A 211 5.64 -5.30 21.86
C LYS A 211 5.16 -4.60 23.12
N LEU A 212 3.88 -4.80 23.42
CA LEU A 212 3.31 -4.55 24.74
C LEU A 212 3.87 -5.53 25.78
N ALA A 213 3.74 -5.19 27.06
CA ALA A 213 4.20 -6.03 28.17
C ALA A 213 3.56 -7.43 28.20
N ASN A 214 2.37 -7.59 27.61
CA ASN A 214 1.67 -8.87 27.46
C ASN A 214 2.13 -9.67 26.21
N GLY A 215 3.18 -9.22 25.53
CA GLY A 215 3.72 -9.86 24.33
C GLY A 215 3.00 -9.51 23.02
N THR A 216 1.94 -8.70 23.05
CA THR A 216 1.21 -8.29 21.84
C THR A 216 2.07 -7.38 20.95
N PRO A 217 2.25 -7.71 19.66
CA PRO A 217 2.93 -6.84 18.68
C PRO A 217 2.34 -5.44 18.59
N GLN A 218 3.21 -4.44 18.52
CA GLN A 218 2.85 -3.05 18.29
C GLN A 218 3.36 -2.57 16.95
N TYR A 219 2.58 -1.68 16.33
CA TYR A 219 2.92 -1.04 15.08
C TYR A 219 2.81 0.49 15.21
N ASP A 220 3.75 1.19 14.58
CA ASP A 220 3.63 2.61 14.29
C ASP A 220 2.38 2.85 13.42
N PRO A 221 1.70 4.00 13.54
CA PRO A 221 0.48 4.26 12.79
C PRO A 221 0.78 4.26 11.29
N VAL A 222 -0.08 3.60 10.52
CA VAL A 222 0.03 3.48 9.07
C VAL A 222 -1.06 4.31 8.40
N ILE A 223 -0.70 5.09 7.38
CA ILE A 223 -1.60 5.54 6.32
C ILE A 223 -1.20 4.84 5.03
N LEU A 224 -2.11 4.07 4.46
CA LEU A 224 -1.95 3.36 3.21
C LEU A 224 -2.90 3.98 2.19
N CYS A 225 -2.36 4.61 1.14
CA CYS A 225 -3.15 5.27 0.11
C CYS A 225 -2.68 4.91 -1.31
N GLY A 226 -3.40 5.41 -2.30
CA GLY A 226 -3.06 5.27 -3.72
C GLY A 226 -4.23 4.80 -4.56
N ASP A 227 -3.92 4.43 -5.80
CA ASP A 227 -4.85 3.84 -6.74
C ASP A 227 -4.79 2.32 -6.63
N PHE A 228 -5.84 1.74 -6.07
CA PHE A 228 -5.90 0.30 -5.84
C PHE A 228 -6.53 -0.44 -7.03
N ASN A 229 -7.17 0.25 -7.97
CA ASN A 229 -8.00 -0.38 -9.00
C ASN A 229 -8.96 -1.45 -8.39
N LEU A 230 -9.47 -1.16 -7.20
CA LEU A 230 -10.42 -1.99 -6.47
C LEU A 230 -11.75 -1.29 -6.42
N GLN A 231 -12.84 -2.04 -6.59
CA GLN A 231 -14.15 -1.55 -6.21
C GLN A 231 -14.41 -1.87 -4.73
N PRO A 232 -15.28 -1.10 -4.05
CA PRO A 232 -15.76 -1.46 -2.73
C PRO A 232 -16.32 -2.89 -2.75
N GLN A 233 -16.16 -3.62 -1.63
CA GLN A 233 -16.63 -5.01 -1.47
C GLN A 233 -15.91 -6.08 -2.29
N SER A 234 -14.98 -5.73 -3.20
CA SER A 234 -14.11 -6.71 -3.85
C SER A 234 -13.30 -7.53 -2.83
N ALA A 235 -12.90 -8.76 -3.17
CA ALA A 235 -12.19 -9.63 -2.23
C ALA A 235 -10.88 -9.00 -1.67
N PRO A 236 -10.05 -8.31 -2.46
CA PRO A 236 -8.88 -7.61 -1.91
C PRO A 236 -9.24 -6.43 -1.01
N TYR A 237 -10.36 -5.74 -1.27
CA TYR A 237 -10.88 -4.70 -0.40
C TYR A 237 -11.32 -5.28 0.95
N GLN A 238 -12.03 -6.41 0.95
CA GLN A 238 -12.42 -7.12 2.18
C GLN A 238 -11.22 -7.51 3.02
N LEU A 239 -10.15 -8.06 2.42
CA LEU A 239 -8.91 -8.35 3.16
C LEU A 239 -8.38 -7.11 3.88
N LEU A 240 -8.31 -5.96 3.19
CA LEU A 240 -7.81 -4.71 3.76
C LEU A 240 -8.69 -4.18 4.90
N THR A 241 -10.03 -4.21 4.74
CA THR A 241 -10.95 -3.59 5.71
C THR A 241 -11.34 -4.50 6.86
N GLU A 242 -11.40 -5.81 6.64
CA GLU A 242 -11.82 -6.80 7.63
C GLU A 242 -10.63 -7.51 8.27
N GLY A 243 -9.43 -7.40 7.67
CA GLY A 243 -8.21 -8.06 8.16
C GLY A 243 -8.17 -9.56 7.89
N TYR A 244 -9.17 -10.11 7.19
CA TYR A 244 -9.31 -11.51 6.87
C TYR A 244 -10.06 -11.69 5.55
N LEU A 245 -9.64 -12.67 4.75
CA LEU A 245 -10.33 -13.09 3.53
C LEU A 245 -10.20 -14.60 3.35
N ARG A 246 -11.31 -15.30 3.14
CA ARG A 246 -11.28 -16.70 2.69
C ARG A 246 -11.42 -16.74 1.17
N TYR A 247 -10.37 -17.16 0.47
CA TYR A 247 -10.31 -17.10 -1.00
C TYR A 247 -10.41 -18.47 -1.68
N ASP A 248 -10.22 -19.58 -0.97
CA ASP A 248 -10.07 -20.93 -1.55
C ASP A 248 -11.25 -21.37 -2.44
N ARG A 249 -12.43 -20.81 -2.19
CA ARG A 249 -13.68 -21.11 -2.91
C ARG A 249 -14.10 -20.03 -3.90
N LEU A 250 -13.33 -18.95 -4.03
CA LEU A 250 -13.61 -17.89 -4.98
C LEU A 250 -13.02 -18.23 -6.34
N SER A 251 -13.60 -17.69 -7.41
CA SER A 251 -13.11 -17.90 -8.77
C SER A 251 -11.63 -17.51 -8.91
N ALA A 252 -10.85 -18.28 -9.68
CA ALA A 252 -9.39 -18.14 -9.72
C ALA A 252 -8.85 -16.77 -10.19
N ARG A 253 -9.66 -15.98 -10.92
CA ARG A 253 -9.24 -14.67 -11.48
C ARG A 253 -10.04 -13.49 -10.93
N THR A 254 -11.37 -13.59 -10.93
CA THR A 254 -12.24 -12.49 -10.48
C THR A 254 -12.41 -12.46 -8.97
N LEU A 255 -12.07 -13.55 -8.25
CA LEU A 255 -12.28 -13.68 -6.81
C LEU A 255 -13.73 -13.39 -6.38
N GLU A 256 -14.68 -13.75 -7.25
CA GLU A 256 -16.11 -13.62 -6.96
C GLU A 256 -16.66 -14.98 -6.49
N PRO A 257 -17.74 -14.97 -5.69
CA PRO A 257 -18.47 -16.20 -5.39
C PRO A 257 -18.95 -16.85 -6.69
N GLU A 258 -18.70 -18.15 -6.85
CA GLU A 258 -19.14 -18.87 -8.04
C GLU A 258 -20.67 -18.96 -8.09
N SER A 259 -21.27 -18.36 -9.11
CA SER A 259 -22.73 -18.38 -9.34
C SER A 259 -23.18 -19.50 -10.29
N THR A 260 -22.27 -20.05 -11.10
CA THR A 260 -22.62 -20.95 -12.21
C THR A 260 -22.00 -22.35 -12.14
N GLY A 261 -21.08 -22.61 -11.20
CA GLY A 261 -20.48 -23.95 -10.98
C GLY A 261 -19.51 -24.46 -12.05
N TYR A 262 -19.19 -23.65 -13.08
CA TYR A 262 -18.26 -24.02 -14.16
C TYR A 262 -16.89 -23.31 -14.06
N GLY A 263 -16.64 -22.55 -12.99
CA GLY A 263 -15.37 -21.87 -12.76
C GLY A 263 -14.33 -22.77 -12.09
N GLU A 264 -13.04 -22.56 -12.41
CA GLU A 264 -11.99 -23.14 -11.57
C GLU A 264 -11.83 -22.29 -10.30
N PRO A 265 -11.96 -22.90 -9.10
CA PRO A 265 -11.74 -22.19 -7.86
C PRO A 265 -10.25 -21.85 -7.71
N THR A 266 -9.96 -20.79 -6.95
CA THR A 266 -8.59 -20.39 -6.62
C THR A 266 -7.81 -21.52 -5.94
N GLY A 267 -8.51 -22.34 -5.14
CA GLY A 267 -7.90 -23.38 -4.33
C GLY A 267 -7.06 -22.80 -3.20
N LYS A 268 -6.38 -23.67 -2.46
CA LYS A 268 -5.61 -23.26 -1.27
C LYS A 268 -4.23 -22.68 -1.59
N ASN A 269 -3.65 -22.98 -2.76
CA ASN A 269 -2.29 -22.56 -3.09
C ASN A 269 -2.31 -21.21 -3.82
N PHE A 270 -2.29 -20.11 -3.07
CA PHE A 270 -2.37 -18.78 -3.67
C PHE A 270 -1.03 -18.24 -4.18
N LEU A 271 -0.03 -18.13 -3.30
CA LEU A 271 1.36 -17.78 -3.61
C LEU A 271 2.31 -18.93 -3.25
N PRO A 272 3.43 -19.09 -3.96
CA PRO A 272 4.38 -20.16 -3.68
C PRO A 272 5.16 -19.90 -2.39
N ARG A 273 5.39 -20.95 -1.59
CA ARG A 273 6.15 -20.86 -0.32
C ARG A 273 7.57 -20.34 -0.48
N SER A 274 8.17 -20.52 -1.66
CA SER A 274 9.51 -20.01 -1.99
C SER A 274 9.60 -18.48 -1.88
N LEU A 275 8.48 -17.77 -2.08
CA LEU A 275 8.41 -16.31 -1.92
C LEU A 275 8.64 -15.86 -0.46
N GLY A 276 8.46 -16.76 0.51
CA GLY A 276 8.69 -16.47 1.92
C GLY A 276 7.65 -15.54 2.55
N ILE A 277 6.48 -15.37 1.95
CA ILE A 277 5.34 -14.64 2.54
C ILE A 277 4.26 -15.64 2.96
N THR A 278 3.85 -15.56 4.23
CA THR A 278 2.80 -16.42 4.80
C THR A 278 1.39 -15.95 4.41
N ASP A 279 0.40 -16.80 4.69
CA ASP A 279 -1.01 -16.43 4.58
C ASP A 279 -1.43 -15.35 5.60
N GLY A 280 -0.64 -15.15 6.66
CA GLY A 280 -0.78 -14.03 7.60
C GLY A 280 -0.21 -12.70 7.08
N CYS A 281 0.17 -12.63 5.81
CA CYS A 281 0.81 -11.47 5.17
C CYS A 281 2.07 -11.01 5.93
N GLN A 282 2.98 -11.93 6.27
CA GLN A 282 4.25 -11.63 6.95
C GLN A 282 5.41 -12.39 6.29
N HIS A 283 6.62 -11.87 6.43
CA HIS A 283 7.83 -12.60 6.01
C HIS A 283 8.14 -13.75 6.97
N ASP A 284 8.28 -14.96 6.44
CA ASP A 284 8.60 -16.17 7.19
C ASP A 284 9.93 -16.05 7.96
N THR A 285 10.91 -15.35 7.38
CA THR A 285 12.23 -15.11 7.98
C THR A 285 12.21 -14.16 9.18
N LEU A 286 11.12 -13.42 9.36
CA LEU A 286 11.02 -12.37 10.37
C LEU A 286 10.11 -12.75 11.56
N LYS A 287 9.63 -13.99 11.64
CA LYS A 287 8.71 -14.43 12.70
C LYS A 287 9.32 -14.39 14.10
N ASP A 288 10.57 -14.82 14.23
CA ASP A 288 11.24 -14.88 15.52
C ASP A 288 11.65 -13.50 16.06
N ARG A 289 11.50 -12.43 15.25
CA ARG A 289 11.78 -11.05 15.70
C ARG A 289 10.96 -10.69 16.93
N GLU A 290 9.78 -11.27 17.03
CA GLU A 290 8.87 -11.13 18.14
C GLU A 290 9.36 -11.79 19.44
N GLN A 291 10.17 -12.85 19.34
CA GLN A 291 10.67 -13.59 20.50
C GLN A 291 12.07 -13.11 20.93
N THR A 292 12.83 -12.55 19.98
CA THR A 292 14.26 -12.28 20.16
C THR A 292 14.62 -10.79 20.18
N ARG A 293 13.76 -9.89 19.68
CA ARG A 293 14.10 -8.47 19.55
C ARG A 293 13.24 -7.58 20.45
N GLN A 294 13.91 -6.90 21.38
CA GLN A 294 13.37 -5.70 22.04
C GLN A 294 13.63 -4.43 21.20
N ASP A 295 14.49 -4.52 20.18
CA ASP A 295 14.91 -3.37 19.38
C ASP A 295 13.93 -3.07 18.24
N SER A 296 13.63 -1.77 18.05
CA SER A 296 12.69 -1.22 17.07
C SER A 296 13.29 -1.02 15.68
N THR A 297 14.49 -1.57 15.45
CA THR A 297 15.20 -1.49 14.17
C THR A 297 14.49 -2.29 13.09
N VAL A 298 14.23 -1.62 11.95
CA VAL A 298 13.59 -2.24 10.79
C VAL A 298 14.58 -3.26 10.17
N PRO A 299 14.24 -4.55 10.08
CA PRO A 299 15.10 -5.53 9.40
C PRO A 299 15.36 -5.09 7.95
N PRO A 300 16.58 -5.19 7.43
CA PRO A 300 16.88 -4.79 6.05
C PRO A 300 16.12 -5.67 5.03
N SER A 301 15.94 -5.17 3.80
CA SER A 301 15.13 -5.86 2.78
C SER A 301 15.76 -7.15 2.25
N ASP A 302 17.09 -7.29 2.34
CA ASP A 302 17.84 -8.51 2.02
C ASP A 302 17.57 -9.66 3.01
N ALA A 303 16.99 -9.37 4.18
CA ALA A 303 16.48 -10.38 5.09
C ALA A 303 15.17 -11.05 4.58
N THR A 304 14.58 -10.53 3.51
CA THR A 304 13.41 -11.11 2.85
C THR A 304 13.81 -11.97 1.65
N LYS A 305 12.87 -12.77 1.11
CA LYS A 305 13.09 -13.58 -0.09
C LYS A 305 12.54 -12.93 -1.37
N LEU A 306 12.10 -11.67 -1.27
CA LEU A 306 11.54 -10.95 -2.41
C LEU A 306 12.63 -10.50 -3.37
N TYR A 307 12.40 -10.74 -4.65
CA TYR A 307 13.22 -10.17 -5.72
C TYR A 307 13.08 -8.65 -5.74
N HIS A 308 14.21 -7.98 -5.96
CA HIS A 308 14.31 -6.54 -6.20
C HIS A 308 15.33 -6.29 -7.30
N SER A 309 14.98 -5.45 -8.29
CA SER A 309 15.84 -5.14 -9.43
C SER A 309 17.21 -4.55 -9.02
N ASN A 310 17.24 -3.77 -7.93
CA ASN A 310 18.46 -3.16 -7.40
C ASN A 310 19.39 -4.16 -6.66
N CYS A 311 18.91 -5.36 -6.32
CA CYS A 311 19.69 -6.38 -5.59
C CYS A 311 20.48 -7.34 -6.49
N VAL A 312 20.47 -7.16 -7.81
CA VAL A 312 21.28 -7.99 -8.72
C VAL A 312 22.74 -7.50 -8.72
N ARG A 313 23.47 -7.78 -7.63
CA ARG A 313 24.93 -7.81 -7.63
C ARG A 313 25.41 -9.24 -7.39
N PHE A 314 26.04 -9.79 -8.43
CA PHE A 314 26.90 -10.99 -8.45
C PHE A 314 26.28 -12.33 -8.05
N SER A 315 25.66 -13.00 -9.02
CA SER A 315 25.86 -14.43 -9.20
C SER A 315 25.53 -14.82 -10.65
N ASN A 316 26.45 -14.51 -11.58
CA ASN A 316 26.51 -15.29 -12.81
C ASN A 316 27.11 -16.65 -12.42
N PRO A 317 26.40 -17.77 -12.58
CA PRO A 317 27.07 -19.07 -12.59
C PRO A 317 27.93 -19.11 -13.85
N SER A 318 29.23 -19.33 -13.68
CA SER A 318 30.11 -19.70 -14.79
C SER A 318 29.51 -20.88 -15.55
N PRO A 319 29.60 -20.93 -16.89
CA PRO A 319 29.14 -22.08 -17.64
C PRO A 319 29.93 -23.33 -17.21
N PRO A 320 29.29 -24.51 -17.14
CA PRO A 320 29.98 -25.74 -16.75
C PRO A 320 31.05 -26.11 -17.79
N PRO A 321 32.17 -26.73 -17.37
CA PRO A 321 33.21 -27.15 -18.30
C PRO A 321 32.70 -28.30 -19.18
N GLU A 322 33.09 -28.27 -20.46
CA GLU A 322 32.81 -29.32 -21.44
C GLU A 322 33.31 -30.69 -20.95
N ALA A 323 32.43 -31.69 -20.99
CA ALA A 323 32.76 -33.07 -20.66
C ALA A 323 33.56 -33.70 -21.79
N GLY A 324 34.87 -33.87 -21.56
CA GLY A 324 35.73 -34.75 -22.34
C GLY A 324 35.39 -36.21 -22.07
N SER A 325 35.21 -36.96 -23.15
CA SER A 325 35.02 -38.41 -23.20
C SER A 325 36.28 -39.18 -22.79
N SER A 326 36.15 -40.16 -21.89
CA SER A 326 36.90 -41.43 -21.99
C SER A 326 36.37 -42.48 -21.03
N GLU A 327 36.17 -43.67 -21.58
CA GLU A 327 35.73 -44.93 -20.99
C GLU A 327 36.75 -45.51 -19.98
N HIS A 328 36.28 -46.24 -18.96
CA HIS A 328 36.59 -47.68 -18.82
C HIS A 328 35.94 -48.38 -17.60
N ASN A 329 35.46 -49.58 -17.92
CA ASN A 329 34.97 -50.73 -17.14
C ASN A 329 35.56 -51.03 -15.74
N GLY A 330 34.73 -51.65 -14.90
CA GLY A 330 35.18 -52.43 -13.73
C GLY A 330 34.04 -53.03 -12.91
N THR A 331 33.79 -54.33 -13.08
CA THR A 331 32.74 -55.20 -12.52
C THR A 331 32.92 -55.66 -11.06
N SER A 332 31.79 -56.10 -10.47
CA SER A 332 31.62 -57.25 -9.52
C SER A 332 31.54 -57.04 -7.99
N ALA A 333 30.29 -57.17 -7.50
CA ALA A 333 29.74 -58.28 -6.67
C ALA A 333 29.97 -58.39 -5.13
N THR A 334 28.85 -58.74 -4.45
CA THR A 334 28.66 -59.40 -3.12
C THR A 334 28.87 -58.52 -1.86
N SER A 335 28.17 -58.63 -0.70
CA SER A 335 27.22 -59.58 -0.10
C SER A 335 26.46 -58.96 1.11
N GLU A 336 25.21 -59.40 1.30
CA GLU A 336 24.50 -59.81 2.54
C GLU A 336 24.67 -59.15 3.94
N LEU A 337 23.52 -58.63 4.43
CA LEU A 337 22.79 -58.88 5.71
C LEU A 337 23.52 -59.24 7.03
N ASN A 338 23.25 -58.42 8.06
CA ASN A 338 22.79 -58.73 9.43
C ASN A 338 22.88 -57.43 10.25
N GLY A 339 22.02 -57.02 11.19
CA GLY A 339 21.05 -57.71 12.03
C GLY A 339 21.14 -57.07 13.43
N THR A 340 19.99 -56.96 14.11
CA THR A 340 19.78 -56.74 15.55
C THR A 340 19.65 -55.33 16.14
N SER A 341 18.54 -55.23 16.86
CA SER A 341 17.98 -54.20 17.72
C SER A 341 18.64 -54.14 19.09
N ALA A 342 18.74 -52.93 19.65
CA ALA A 342 18.68 -52.70 21.09
C ALA A 342 18.17 -51.28 21.38
N SER A 343 17.07 -51.20 22.14
CA SER A 343 16.60 -49.97 22.79
C SER A 343 17.62 -49.47 23.82
N PRO A 344 17.56 -48.19 24.25
CA PRO A 344 16.98 -47.99 25.59
C PRO A 344 16.23 -46.65 25.84
N SER A 345 15.36 -46.76 26.84
CA SER A 345 14.99 -45.80 27.90
C SER A 345 14.51 -44.39 27.57
N HIS A 346 13.27 -44.16 28.00
CA HIS A 346 12.66 -42.88 28.39
C HIS A 346 13.55 -42.02 29.29
N GLU A 347 13.61 -40.71 29.03
CA GLU A 347 13.47 -39.68 30.07
C GLU A 347 13.02 -38.32 29.47
N GLU A 348 11.90 -37.88 30.03
CA GLU A 348 11.24 -36.57 30.19
C GLU A 348 11.31 -35.39 29.19
N GLN A 349 10.10 -34.88 29.00
CA GLN A 349 9.63 -33.71 28.27
C GLN A 349 10.19 -32.37 28.79
N ALA A 350 10.53 -31.48 27.85
CA ALA A 350 10.25 -30.06 27.98
C ALA A 350 9.45 -29.59 26.74
N GLY A 351 8.16 -29.37 26.94
CA GLY A 351 7.19 -29.02 25.90
C GLY A 351 7.37 -27.59 25.40
N GLY A 352 7.93 -27.45 24.20
CA GLY A 352 7.70 -26.31 23.32
C GLY A 352 6.89 -26.79 22.11
N LYS A 353 5.64 -26.34 21.96
CA LYS A 353 4.87 -26.54 20.73
C LYS A 353 5.64 -25.91 19.57
N LYS A 354 6.40 -26.71 18.81
CA LYS A 354 6.77 -26.36 17.43
C LYS A 354 5.48 -26.32 16.63
N CYS A 355 4.86 -25.15 16.54
CA CYS A 355 3.76 -24.91 15.61
C CYS A 355 4.26 -25.33 14.22
N SER A 356 3.56 -26.28 13.59
CA SER A 356 4.09 -26.90 12.39
C SER A 356 4.08 -25.85 11.27
N ARG A 357 5.24 -25.57 10.64
CA ARG A 357 5.33 -24.61 9.51
C ARG A 357 4.39 -24.93 8.34
N LYS A 358 3.69 -26.08 8.37
CA LYS A 358 2.67 -26.49 7.40
C LYS A 358 1.33 -25.75 7.58
N GLU A 359 1.06 -25.18 8.76
CA GLU A 359 -0.24 -24.57 9.10
C GLU A 359 -0.42 -23.11 8.63
N GLU A 360 0.64 -22.45 8.16
CA GLU A 360 0.64 -20.99 7.88
C GLU A 360 0.74 -20.63 6.38
N PHE A 361 0.75 -21.64 5.53
CA PHE A 361 0.76 -21.50 4.08
C PHE A 361 -0.26 -22.43 3.48
N SER A 362 -0.93 -21.95 2.45
CA SER A 362 -1.95 -22.73 1.75
C SER A 362 -3.13 -23.13 2.65
N THR A 363 -3.54 -22.23 3.53
CA THR A 363 -4.69 -22.37 4.43
C THR A 363 -6.02 -22.21 3.68
N GLY A 364 -5.99 -21.49 2.55
CA GLY A 364 -7.19 -21.08 1.81
C GLY A 364 -7.78 -19.75 2.28
N SER A 365 -7.11 -19.07 3.20
CA SER A 365 -7.44 -17.72 3.64
C SER A 365 -6.18 -16.86 3.77
N LEU A 366 -6.37 -15.55 3.73
CA LEU A 366 -5.37 -14.54 4.06
C LEU A 366 -5.84 -13.75 5.28
N ASN A 367 -4.90 -13.27 6.09
CA ASN A 367 -5.17 -12.34 7.18
C ASN A 367 -4.00 -11.38 7.38
N HIS A 368 -4.24 -10.28 8.10
CA HIS A 368 -3.20 -9.35 8.52
C HIS A 368 -3.49 -8.74 9.89
N ARG A 369 -2.48 -8.08 10.49
CA ARG A 369 -2.56 -7.55 11.87
C ARG A 369 -2.90 -6.07 11.98
N PHE A 370 -3.06 -5.39 10.85
CA PHE A 370 -3.52 -4.00 10.84
C PHE A 370 -5.04 -3.94 11.04
N VAL A 371 -5.50 -2.87 11.70
CA VAL A 371 -6.92 -2.52 11.79
C VAL A 371 -7.12 -1.28 10.94
N PHE A 372 -7.32 -1.47 9.63
CA PHE A 372 -7.51 -0.34 8.72
C PHE A 372 -8.94 0.20 8.80
N LYS A 373 -9.06 1.53 8.69
CA LYS A 373 -10.30 2.22 8.38
C LYS A 373 -10.10 3.04 7.12
N SER A 374 -11.09 3.02 6.23
CA SER A 374 -11.10 3.97 5.11
C SER A 374 -11.44 5.37 5.63
N ALA A 375 -10.71 6.39 5.19
CA ALA A 375 -11.01 7.79 5.48
C ALA A 375 -12.30 8.27 4.76
N TYR A 376 -12.63 7.63 3.65
CA TYR A 376 -13.83 7.90 2.86
C TYR A 376 -14.82 6.75 3.05
N ARG A 377 -16.02 7.06 3.56
CA ARG A 377 -17.09 6.06 3.66
C ARG A 377 -17.71 5.85 2.29
N GLN A 378 -17.86 4.59 1.93
CA GLN A 378 -18.60 4.18 0.73
C GLN A 378 -20.00 3.78 1.20
N GLU A 379 -21.02 4.47 0.71
CA GLU A 379 -22.44 4.20 0.97
C GLU A 379 -23.02 3.58 -0.31
N PRO A 380 -23.12 2.24 -0.41
CA PRO A 380 -23.34 1.54 -1.68
C PRO A 380 -24.67 1.85 -2.38
N GLU A 381 -25.67 2.36 -1.66
CA GLU A 381 -27.05 2.51 -2.15
C GLU A 381 -27.62 3.92 -1.97
N SER A 382 -26.75 4.93 -1.86
CA SER A 382 -27.19 6.32 -1.63
C SER A 382 -26.94 7.22 -2.83
N GLN A 383 -27.76 8.27 -2.99
CA GLN A 383 -27.45 9.41 -3.87
C GLN A 383 -26.14 10.14 -3.48
N GLN A 384 -25.51 9.73 -2.38
CA GLN A 384 -24.25 10.26 -1.86
C GLN A 384 -23.04 9.40 -2.24
N GLN A 385 -23.20 8.36 -3.08
CA GLN A 385 -22.08 7.59 -3.59
C GLN A 385 -21.09 8.54 -4.27
N THR A 386 -19.85 8.54 -3.78
CA THR A 386 -18.75 9.33 -4.31
C THR A 386 -17.93 8.53 -5.30
N ALA A 387 -17.28 9.23 -6.23
CA ALA A 387 -16.38 8.64 -7.20
C ALA A 387 -15.02 9.32 -7.16
N THR A 388 -14.00 8.60 -7.60
CA THR A 388 -12.64 9.09 -7.72
C THR A 388 -12.18 9.16 -9.17
N THR A 389 -12.76 8.37 -10.08
CA THR A 389 -12.40 8.36 -11.51
C THR A 389 -13.59 7.90 -12.38
N PHE A 390 -13.46 8.04 -13.70
CA PHE A 390 -14.41 7.52 -14.68
C PHE A 390 -13.77 6.40 -15.52
N GLN A 391 -14.31 5.19 -15.44
CA GLN A 391 -13.89 4.01 -16.22
C GLN A 391 -15.16 3.31 -16.74
N ASP A 392 -15.68 3.77 -17.88
CA ASP A 392 -17.03 3.48 -18.42
C ASP A 392 -18.19 3.97 -17.52
N GLU A 393 -18.00 3.96 -16.21
CA GLU A 393 -18.86 4.54 -15.20
C GLU A 393 -18.04 5.26 -14.12
N TRP A 394 -18.70 6.09 -13.32
CA TRP A 394 -18.06 6.78 -12.20
C TRP A 394 -17.86 5.82 -11.03
N ILE A 395 -16.61 5.51 -10.71
CA ILE A 395 -16.24 4.53 -9.68
C ILE A 395 -15.27 5.12 -8.66
N THR A 396 -15.13 4.44 -7.52
CA THR A 396 -14.03 4.68 -6.57
C THR A 396 -13.00 3.57 -6.75
N VAL A 397 -11.76 3.96 -7.04
CA VAL A 397 -10.58 3.07 -7.05
C VAL A 397 -9.44 3.58 -6.19
N ASP A 398 -9.47 4.86 -5.84
CA ASP A 398 -8.51 5.50 -4.96
C ASP A 398 -8.97 5.38 -3.52
N TYR A 399 -8.05 5.00 -2.63
CA TYR A 399 -8.35 4.86 -1.21
C TYR A 399 -7.30 5.53 -0.33
N MET A 400 -7.73 5.85 0.89
CA MET A 400 -6.87 6.29 1.98
C MET A 400 -7.28 5.53 3.23
N PHE A 401 -6.58 4.44 3.49
CA PHE A 401 -6.73 3.63 4.69
C PHE A 401 -5.80 4.12 5.79
N TYR A 402 -6.23 4.06 7.04
CA TYR A 402 -5.40 4.43 8.18
C TYR A 402 -5.66 3.53 9.39
N THR A 403 -4.66 3.38 10.26
CA THR A 403 -4.78 2.57 11.49
C THR A 403 -5.01 3.45 12.71
N PRO A 404 -6.23 3.49 13.28
CA PRO A 404 -6.50 4.27 14.48
C PRO A 404 -5.90 3.66 15.76
N PHE A 405 -5.45 2.41 15.73
CA PHE A 405 -4.93 1.66 16.89
C PHE A 405 -3.53 1.10 16.60
N ARG A 406 -2.75 0.79 17.64
CA ARG A 406 -1.41 0.20 17.50
C ARG A 406 -1.41 -1.32 17.36
N SER A 407 -2.52 -1.98 17.70
CA SER A 407 -2.69 -3.43 17.58
C SER A 407 -4.17 -3.82 17.52
N VAL A 408 -4.44 -5.04 17.02
CA VAL A 408 -5.79 -5.63 17.05
C VAL A 408 -6.34 -5.75 18.48
N ALA A 409 -5.49 -6.02 19.47
CA ALA A 409 -5.89 -6.15 20.87
C ALA A 409 -6.43 -4.85 21.47
N GLU A 410 -6.05 -3.70 20.91
CA GLU A 410 -6.54 -2.39 21.32
C GLU A 410 -7.93 -2.06 20.73
N CYS A 411 -8.35 -2.73 19.66
CA CYS A 411 -9.60 -2.43 18.94
C CYS A 411 -10.87 -2.67 19.78
N ASN A 412 -10.84 -3.66 20.69
CA ASN A 412 -12.03 -4.11 21.43
C ASN A 412 -12.18 -3.46 22.81
N ARG A 413 -11.22 -2.63 23.23
CA ARG A 413 -11.26 -1.93 24.51
C ARG A 413 -11.76 -0.52 24.26
N THR A 414 -12.56 0.03 25.17
CA THR A 414 -12.94 1.45 25.22
C THR A 414 -11.70 2.31 25.53
N LEU A 415 -10.71 2.31 24.64
CA LEU A 415 -9.39 2.90 24.91
C LEU A 415 -9.36 4.37 24.51
N PRO A 416 -8.94 5.27 25.41
CA PRO A 416 -8.66 6.67 25.11
C PRO A 416 -7.34 6.88 24.35
N ASN A 417 -6.76 5.84 23.74
CA ASN A 417 -5.43 5.85 23.13
C ASN A 417 -5.49 5.56 21.63
N TRP A 418 -6.17 6.41 20.86
CA TRP A 418 -6.06 6.36 19.40
C TRP A 418 -4.62 6.73 18.99
N ASN A 419 -4.04 6.01 18.05
CA ASN A 419 -2.70 6.33 17.56
C ASN A 419 -2.77 7.45 16.51
N LEU A 420 -3.80 7.39 15.67
CA LEU A 420 -4.03 8.28 14.56
C LEU A 420 -5.54 8.53 14.41
N GLU A 421 -5.95 9.79 14.49
CA GLU A 421 -7.35 10.20 14.37
C GLU A 421 -7.57 10.94 13.05
N LEU A 422 -8.65 10.62 12.34
CA LEU A 422 -9.09 11.39 11.18
C LEU A 422 -9.97 12.55 11.64
N LEU A 423 -9.55 13.78 11.35
CA LEU A 423 -10.25 15.01 11.72
C LEU A 423 -11.20 15.49 10.62
N GLY A 424 -10.87 15.23 9.36
CA GLY A 424 -11.69 15.63 8.22
C GLY A 424 -11.08 15.20 6.89
N THR A 425 -11.89 15.27 5.85
CA THR A 425 -11.50 14.90 4.48
C THR A 425 -11.80 16.03 3.51
N TYR A 426 -11.01 16.13 2.46
CA TYR A 426 -11.33 16.95 1.31
C TYR A 426 -12.36 16.19 0.47
N ALA A 427 -13.54 16.77 0.34
CA ALA A 427 -14.72 16.10 -0.19
C ALA A 427 -14.47 15.55 -1.59
N LEU A 428 -14.94 14.33 -1.83
CA LEU A 428 -15.12 13.81 -3.18
C LEU A 428 -16.47 14.26 -3.74
N PRO A 429 -16.58 14.50 -5.04
CA PRO A 429 -17.86 14.70 -5.69
C PRO A 429 -18.68 13.41 -5.68
N THR A 430 -20.00 13.54 -5.60
CA THR A 430 -20.92 12.41 -5.81
C THR A 430 -20.96 12.02 -7.27
N VAL A 431 -21.32 10.77 -7.58
CA VAL A 431 -21.58 10.29 -8.95
C VAL A 431 -22.55 11.22 -9.68
N GLN A 432 -23.57 11.73 -8.99
CA GLN A 432 -24.51 12.71 -9.55
C GLN A 432 -23.81 14.04 -9.90
N GLN A 433 -22.96 14.59 -9.03
CA GLN A 433 -22.18 15.79 -9.36
C GLN A 433 -21.26 15.54 -10.54
N CYS A 434 -20.62 14.37 -10.59
CA CYS A 434 -19.74 13.99 -11.68
C CYS A 434 -20.49 13.95 -13.02
N SER A 435 -21.63 13.25 -13.09
CA SER A 435 -22.41 13.09 -14.31
C SER A 435 -23.07 14.38 -14.80
N TRP A 436 -23.62 15.20 -13.90
CA TRP A 436 -24.48 16.32 -14.30
C TRP A 436 -23.81 17.70 -14.23
N LYS A 437 -22.70 17.85 -13.50
CA LYS A 437 -22.05 19.15 -13.29
C LYS A 437 -20.60 19.19 -13.76
N ILE A 438 -19.84 18.11 -13.55
CA ILE A 438 -18.41 18.08 -13.84
C ILE A 438 -18.15 17.58 -15.27
N GLY A 439 -18.83 16.51 -15.69
CA GLY A 439 -18.60 15.85 -16.97
C GLY A 439 -17.24 15.15 -17.02
N HIS A 440 -16.74 14.92 -18.24
CA HIS A 440 -15.46 14.25 -18.47
C HIS A 440 -14.28 14.99 -17.79
N ILE A 441 -13.32 14.22 -17.28
CA ILE A 441 -12.04 14.68 -16.72
C ILE A 441 -10.90 13.89 -17.40
N PRO A 442 -9.70 14.47 -17.62
CA PRO A 442 -9.30 15.84 -17.32
C PRO A 442 -10.10 16.87 -18.13
N ASN A 443 -10.31 18.06 -17.56
CA ASN A 443 -11.04 19.15 -18.20
C ASN A 443 -10.48 20.51 -17.81
N MET A 444 -11.22 21.58 -18.10
CA MET A 444 -10.76 22.95 -17.87
C MET A 444 -10.58 23.34 -16.38
N PHE A 445 -10.91 22.44 -15.45
CA PHE A 445 -10.79 22.61 -14.00
C PHE A 445 -9.94 21.53 -13.35
N TYR A 446 -10.13 20.27 -13.73
CA TYR A 446 -9.40 19.12 -13.17
C TYR A 446 -8.27 18.66 -14.10
N GLY A 447 -7.06 18.56 -13.55
CA GLY A 447 -5.84 18.25 -14.31
C GLY A 447 -5.53 16.75 -14.46
N SER A 448 -6.35 15.88 -13.88
CA SER A 448 -6.25 14.42 -13.95
C SER A 448 -7.63 13.84 -14.25
N ASP A 449 -7.68 12.60 -14.71
CA ASP A 449 -8.89 11.77 -14.75
C ASP A 449 -9.27 11.18 -13.40
N HIS A 450 -8.44 11.40 -12.37
CA HIS A 450 -8.76 11.11 -10.98
C HIS A 450 -9.04 12.39 -10.17
N PHE A 451 -9.85 12.28 -9.13
CA PHE A 451 -9.97 13.27 -8.06
C PHE A 451 -9.00 12.96 -6.94
N SER A 452 -8.33 13.98 -6.43
CA SER A 452 -7.43 13.81 -5.29
C SER A 452 -8.19 13.41 -4.00
N LEU A 453 -7.56 12.57 -3.19
CA LEU A 453 -7.97 12.33 -1.82
C LEU A 453 -7.12 13.19 -0.90
N ALA A 454 -7.70 13.78 0.15
CA ALA A 454 -6.92 14.39 1.22
C ALA A 454 -7.60 14.23 2.57
N GLY A 455 -6.80 13.93 3.59
CA GLY A 455 -7.23 13.79 4.97
C GLY A 455 -6.44 14.70 5.90
N ARG A 456 -7.13 15.31 6.86
CA ARG A 456 -6.52 15.94 8.03
C ARG A 456 -6.52 14.94 9.16
N PHE A 457 -5.35 14.72 9.76
CA PHE A 457 -5.16 13.74 10.82
C PHE A 457 -4.56 14.39 12.06
N ALA A 458 -4.84 13.80 13.21
CA ALA A 458 -4.14 14.05 14.47
C ALA A 458 -3.36 12.80 14.89
N LEU A 459 -2.05 12.95 15.00
CA LEU A 459 -1.11 11.96 15.53
C LEU A 459 -0.95 12.18 17.03
N ILE A 460 -1.12 11.13 17.84
CA ILE A 460 -0.94 11.24 19.30
C ILE A 460 0.54 11.15 19.65
N THR A 461 1.05 12.19 20.29
CA THR A 461 2.45 12.28 20.71
C THR A 461 2.59 11.83 22.17
N PRO A 462 3.43 10.83 22.49
CA PRO A 462 3.72 10.47 23.87
C PRO A 462 4.37 11.64 24.62
N LYS A 463 4.02 11.83 25.91
CA LYS A 463 4.73 12.80 26.76
C LYS A 463 6.22 12.49 26.76
N ARG A 464 7.03 13.51 26.50
CA ARG A 464 8.49 13.43 26.66
C ARG A 464 8.75 13.08 28.14
N LYS A 465 9.36 11.93 28.41
CA LYS A 465 9.91 11.67 29.76
C LYS A 465 11.03 12.69 29.94
N LEU A 466 10.82 13.63 30.85
CA LEU A 466 11.79 14.65 31.24
C LEU A 466 12.99 13.99 31.93
#